data_AF-A0A5N5H2C3-F1
#
_entry.id   AF-A0A5N5H2C3-F1
#
_cell.length_a   1.000
_cell.length_b   1.000
_cell.length_c   1.000
_cell.angle_alpha   90.00
_cell.angle_beta   90.00
_cell.angle_gamma   90.00
#
_symmetry.space_group_name_H-M   'P 1'
#
loop_
_entity.id
_entity.type
_entity.pdbx_description
1 polymer ?
#
loop_
_entity_poly.entity_id
_entity_poly.type
_entity_poly.pdbx_seq_one_letter_code
_entity_poly.pdbx_strand_id
1 'polypeptide(L)'
;MKRPDHMVKKYLVALNEREFLMVVRHFGTCDLYPTTKFEVFKLDFENRKWIEKNMLGDVVLFVGDKSSMFVQASAFRGCEPDYIYYTYDNVHTFTSVGTAGPVDYGVYNVKTKRLLKPYGKFAESLIKNAEQPPIWMSPNLLEL
;
A
#
# COMPACT_ATOMS: atom_id res chain seq x y z
N MET A 1 -20.93 0.74 20.65
CA MET A 1 -20.44 -0.22 19.65
C MET A 1 -19.02 -0.62 20.00
N LYS A 2 -18.69 -1.90 20.16
CA LYS A 2 -17.30 -2.36 20.27
C LYS A 2 -16.64 -2.19 18.89
N ARG A 3 -15.49 -1.49 18.84
CA ARG A 3 -14.69 -1.43 17.61
C ARG A 3 -14.11 -2.83 17.33
N PRO A 4 -14.04 -3.27 16.07
CA PRO A 4 -13.56 -4.61 15.74
C PRO A 4 -12.09 -4.78 16.15
N ASP A 5 -11.74 -5.98 16.62
CA ASP A 5 -10.39 -6.36 17.09
C ASP A 5 -9.33 -6.34 15.97
N HIS A 6 -9.75 -6.19 14.71
CA HIS A 6 -8.87 -5.97 13.56
C HIS A 6 -9.52 -4.95 12.60
N MET A 7 -8.77 -3.92 12.21
CA MET A 7 -9.18 -3.03 11.12
C MET A 7 -8.48 -3.49 9.84
N VAL A 8 -9.25 -3.59 8.76
CA VAL A 8 -8.72 -3.92 7.43
C VAL A 8 -9.18 -2.88 6.42
N LYS A 9 -8.31 -2.58 5.46
CA LYS A 9 -8.65 -1.80 4.28
C LYS A 9 -8.35 -2.62 3.03
N LYS A 10 -9.26 -2.57 2.07
CA LYS A 10 -9.17 -3.29 0.81
C LYS A 10 -8.95 -2.31 -0.34
N TYR A 11 -8.04 -2.66 -1.23
CA TYR A 11 -7.76 -1.93 -2.46
C TYR A 11 -7.98 -2.85 -3.65
N LEU A 12 -8.53 -2.32 -4.72
CA LEU A 12 -8.69 -3.03 -5.98
C LEU A 12 -7.71 -2.45 -6.99
N VAL A 13 -6.86 -3.30 -7.55
CA VAL A 13 -5.86 -2.93 -8.57
C VAL A 13 -6.19 -3.67 -9.85
N ALA A 14 -6.52 -2.94 -10.91
CA ALA A 14 -6.68 -3.49 -12.24
C ALA A 14 -5.30 -3.51 -12.92
N LEU A 15 -4.79 -4.70 -13.24
CA LEU A 15 -3.57 -4.85 -14.05
C LEU A 15 -3.87 -4.69 -15.54
N ASN A 16 -5.06 -5.14 -15.94
CA ASN A 16 -5.67 -4.95 -17.25
C ASN A 16 -7.18 -5.19 -17.13
N GLU A 17 -7.91 -5.21 -18.25
CA GLU A 17 -9.37 -5.40 -18.27
C GLU A 17 -9.88 -6.72 -17.67
N ARG A 18 -9.01 -7.73 -17.53
CA ARG A 18 -9.37 -9.09 -17.08
C ARG A 18 -8.50 -9.61 -15.95
N GLU A 19 -7.66 -8.77 -15.36
CA GLU A 19 -6.76 -9.17 -14.30
C GLU A 19 -6.80 -8.14 -13.17
N PHE A 20 -7.33 -8.58 -12.03
CA PHE A 20 -7.53 -7.75 -10.86
C PHE A 20 -6.86 -8.37 -9.65
N LEU A 21 -6.20 -7.53 -8.87
CA LEU A 21 -5.69 -7.86 -7.56
C LEU A 21 -6.50 -7.14 -6.49
N MET A 22 -6.81 -7.85 -5.40
CA MET A 22 -7.29 -7.26 -4.16
C MET A 22 -6.15 -7.25 -3.15
N VAL A 23 -5.79 -6.07 -2.67
CA VAL A 23 -4.81 -5.90 -1.60
C VAL A 23 -5.57 -5.65 -0.31
N VAL A 24 -5.34 -6.48 0.71
CA VAL A 24 -5.90 -6.34 2.05
C VAL A 24 -4.80 -5.86 2.98
N ARG A 25 -4.93 -4.65 3.49
CA ARG A 25 -4.04 -4.04 4.49
C ARG A 25 -4.62 -4.26 5.87
N HIS A 26 -3.81 -4.77 6.79
CA HIS A 26 -4.19 -4.97 8.18
C HIS A 26 -3.55 -3.92 9.07
N PHE A 27 -4.32 -3.40 10.01
CA PHE A 27 -3.86 -2.43 11.00
C PHE A 27 -3.87 -3.03 12.40
N GLY A 28 -2.89 -2.64 13.21
CA GLY A 28 -2.82 -2.95 14.64
C GLY A 28 -3.85 -2.14 15.44
N THR A 29 -4.04 -2.49 16.71
CA THR A 29 -5.04 -1.87 17.60
C THR A 29 -4.50 -0.73 18.47
N CYS A 30 -3.21 -0.40 18.36
CA CYS A 30 -2.56 0.68 19.10
C CYS A 30 -3.04 2.07 18.64
N ASP A 31 -2.68 3.11 19.39
CA ASP A 31 -3.15 4.51 19.26
C ASP A 31 -3.02 5.16 17.87
N LEU A 32 -2.31 4.50 16.95
CA LEU A 32 -1.98 5.00 15.61
C LEU A 32 -2.31 4.02 14.49
N TYR A 33 -2.94 2.88 14.82
CA TYR A 33 -3.33 1.84 13.86
C TYR A 33 -2.23 1.51 12.83
N PRO A 34 -1.01 1.13 13.26
CA PRO A 34 0.10 0.91 12.33
C PRO A 34 -0.21 -0.27 11.42
N THR A 35 0.32 -0.24 10.20
CA THR A 35 0.25 -1.39 9.30
C THR A 35 1.02 -2.57 9.88
N THR A 36 0.38 -3.73 9.93
CA THR A 36 0.96 -4.97 10.47
C THR A 36 1.30 -5.99 9.39
N LYS A 37 0.48 -6.09 8.35
CA LYS A 37 0.73 -6.97 7.20
C LYS A 37 -0.16 -6.61 6.01
N PHE A 38 0.15 -7.25 4.88
CA PHE A 38 -0.70 -7.28 3.71
C PHE A 38 -0.96 -8.70 3.25
N GLU A 39 -2.14 -8.89 2.66
CA GLU A 39 -2.51 -10.06 1.89
C GLU A 39 -2.90 -9.61 0.49
N VAL A 40 -2.53 -10.40 -0.51
CA VAL A 40 -2.85 -10.10 -1.91
C VAL A 40 -3.64 -11.26 -2.47
N PHE A 41 -4.70 -10.97 -3.20
CA PHE A 41 -5.52 -11.97 -3.86
C PHE A 41 -5.68 -11.61 -5.33
N LYS A 42 -5.68 -12.61 -6.21
CA LYS A 42 -6.06 -12.45 -7.63
C LYS A 42 -7.49 -12.91 -7.83
N LEU A 43 -8.25 -12.17 -8.63
CA LEU A 43 -9.59 -12.56 -9.04
C LEU A 43 -9.49 -13.69 -10.08
N ASP A 44 -10.10 -14.83 -9.77
CA ASP A 44 -10.43 -15.88 -10.72
C ASP A 44 -11.84 -15.61 -11.24
N PHE A 45 -11.92 -15.14 -12.50
CA PHE A 45 -13.16 -14.77 -13.15
C PHE A 45 -14.08 -15.95 -13.40
N GLU A 46 -13.52 -17.09 -13.78
CA GLU A 46 -14.28 -18.29 -14.14
C GLU A 46 -15.02 -18.82 -12.91
N ASN A 47 -14.30 -18.90 -11.78
CA ASN A 47 -14.82 -19.44 -10.54
C ASN A 47 -15.38 -18.37 -9.59
N ARG A 48 -15.31 -17.08 -9.96
CA ARG A 48 -15.76 -15.92 -9.18
C ARG A 48 -15.21 -15.92 -7.75
N LYS A 49 -13.93 -16.22 -7.59
CA LYS A 49 -13.26 -16.35 -6.29
C LYS A 49 -11.96 -15.56 -6.23
N TRP A 50 -11.57 -15.19 -5.02
CA TRP A 50 -10.29 -14.56 -4.73
C TRP A 50 -9.28 -15.63 -4.33
N ILE A 51 -8.17 -15.73 -5.07
CA ILE A 51 -7.10 -16.69 -4.82
C ILE A 51 -5.90 -15.95 -4.23
N GLU A 52 -5.46 -16.35 -3.04
CA GLU A 52 -4.31 -15.72 -2.38
C GLU A 52 -3.04 -15.84 -3.24
N LYS A 53 -2.28 -14.75 -3.29
CA LYS A 53 -0.97 -14.66 -3.95
C LYS A 53 0.11 -14.33 -2.93
N ASN A 54 1.13 -15.17 -2.91
CA ASN A 54 2.34 -14.97 -2.11
C ASN A 54 3.49 -14.34 -2.92
N MET A 55 3.25 -14.02 -4.19
CA MET A 55 4.15 -13.31 -5.10
C MET A 55 3.31 -12.57 -6.14
N LEU A 56 3.80 -11.42 -6.58
CA LEU A 56 3.23 -10.54 -7.58
C LEU A 56 3.84 -10.77 -8.97
N GLY A 57 5.02 -11.40 -9.05
CA GLY A 57 5.77 -11.49 -10.31
C GLY A 57 6.39 -10.13 -10.63
N ASP A 58 6.42 -9.73 -11.91
CA ASP A 58 6.99 -8.44 -12.35
C ASP A 58 6.17 -7.19 -11.93
N VAL A 59 5.33 -7.31 -10.90
CA VAL A 59 4.41 -6.24 -10.47
C VAL A 59 4.86 -5.68 -9.13
N VAL A 60 4.82 -4.34 -9.04
CA VAL A 60 4.97 -3.58 -7.79
C VAL A 60 3.70 -2.81 -7.55
N LEU A 61 3.18 -2.87 -6.33
CA LEU A 61 1.93 -2.23 -5.95
C LEU A 61 2.19 -0.99 -5.11
N PHE A 62 1.35 0.02 -5.30
CA PHE A 62 1.33 1.24 -4.50
C PHE A 62 -0.07 1.43 -3.97
N VAL A 63 -0.22 1.63 -2.65
CA VAL A 63 -1.52 1.81 -1.99
C VAL A 63 -1.47 2.97 -1.00
N GLY A 64 -2.54 3.74 -0.88
CA GLY A 64 -2.58 4.93 -0.04
C GLY A 64 -3.99 5.38 0.31
N ASP A 65 -4.18 6.64 0.68
CA ASP A 65 -5.54 7.17 0.86
C ASP A 65 -6.34 7.05 -0.44
N LYS A 66 -7.42 6.26 -0.37
CA LYS A 66 -8.34 5.84 -1.44
C LYS A 66 -7.71 5.55 -2.82
N SER A 67 -6.40 5.29 -2.88
CA SER A 67 -5.65 5.17 -4.13
C SER A 67 -4.90 3.85 -4.16
N SER A 68 -4.87 3.27 -5.35
CA SER A 68 -4.06 2.11 -5.64
C SER A 68 -3.66 2.08 -7.10
N MET A 69 -2.39 1.77 -7.36
CA MET A 69 -1.84 1.63 -8.70
C MET A 69 -0.77 0.54 -8.70
N PHE A 70 -0.34 0.17 -9.90
CA PHE A 70 0.78 -0.75 -10.08
C PHE A 70 1.74 -0.20 -11.13
N VAL A 71 2.95 -0.72 -11.12
CA VAL A 71 3.89 -0.61 -12.23
C VAL A 71 4.52 -1.98 -12.49
N GLN A 72 5.05 -2.15 -13.70
CA GLN A 72 5.96 -3.26 -13.98
C GLN A 72 7.33 -2.94 -13.38
N ALA A 73 7.89 -3.85 -12.58
CA ALA A 73 9.21 -3.67 -11.98
C ALA A 73 10.28 -3.52 -13.07
N SER A 74 10.18 -4.33 -14.13
CA SER A 74 11.07 -4.29 -15.30
C SER A 74 11.06 -2.94 -16.04
N ALA A 75 10.00 -2.13 -15.93
CA ALA A 75 9.91 -0.83 -16.58
C ALA A 75 10.76 0.26 -15.90
N PHE A 76 11.18 0.05 -14.64
CA PHE A 76 11.88 1.07 -13.85
C PHE A 76 13.14 0.52 -13.19
N ARG A 77 14.29 1.11 -13.52
CA ARG A 77 15.58 0.73 -12.89
C ARG A 77 15.52 0.94 -11.37
N GLY A 78 15.85 -0.11 -10.61
CA GLY A 78 15.84 -0.07 -9.15
C GLY A 78 14.46 -0.34 -8.52
N CYS A 79 13.44 -0.62 -9.33
CA CYS A 79 12.17 -1.13 -8.85
C CYS A 79 12.25 -2.65 -8.71
N GLU A 80 12.12 -3.17 -7.49
CA GLU A 80 12.14 -4.61 -7.26
C GLU A 80 10.71 -5.17 -7.29
N PRO A 81 10.48 -6.34 -7.91
CA PRO A 81 9.18 -7.01 -7.91
C PRO A 81 8.76 -7.50 -6.52
N ASP A 82 7.51 -7.91 -6.37
CA ASP A 82 6.95 -8.50 -5.13
C ASP A 82 6.86 -7.53 -3.93
N TYR A 83 6.94 -6.22 -4.16
CA TYR A 83 6.78 -5.20 -3.12
C TYR A 83 5.46 -4.43 -3.20
N ILE A 84 4.98 -4.04 -2.03
CA ILE A 84 3.88 -3.08 -1.84
C ILE A 84 4.44 -1.85 -1.15
N TYR A 85 4.40 -0.71 -1.82
CA TYR A 85 4.67 0.59 -1.23
C TYR A 85 3.37 1.12 -0.66
N TYR A 86 3.39 1.57 0.58
CA TYR A 86 2.20 2.09 1.21
C TYR A 86 2.48 3.42 1.90
N THR A 87 1.48 4.28 1.86
CA THR A 87 1.43 5.55 2.58
C THR A 87 0.31 5.53 3.60
N TYR A 88 0.31 6.51 4.51
CA TYR A 88 -0.74 6.62 5.51
C TYR A 88 -2.09 6.88 4.84
N ASP A 89 -3.14 6.39 5.51
CA ASP A 89 -4.50 6.72 5.15
C ASP A 89 -4.91 7.97 5.93
N ASN A 90 -5.46 9.00 5.26
CA ASN A 90 -5.97 10.17 5.96
C ASN A 90 -7.29 9.80 6.63
N VAL A 91 -7.18 9.13 7.78
CA VAL A 91 -8.33 8.95 8.65
C VAL A 91 -8.63 10.33 9.22
N HIS A 92 -9.75 10.94 8.79
CA HIS A 92 -10.30 12.22 9.25
C HIS A 92 -10.53 12.33 10.78
N THR A 93 -9.91 11.49 11.60
CA THR A 93 -10.14 11.34 13.05
C THR A 93 -8.99 11.84 13.92
N PHE A 94 -7.88 12.33 13.38
CA PHE A 94 -6.80 12.89 14.21
C PHE A 94 -7.01 14.39 14.46
N THR A 95 -8.14 14.75 15.08
CA THR A 95 -8.26 16.06 15.76
C THR A 95 -7.56 16.06 17.12
N SER A 96 -7.02 14.93 17.59
CA SER A 96 -6.49 14.77 18.95
C SER A 96 -5.04 14.30 19.06
N VAL A 97 -4.40 13.86 17.97
CA VAL A 97 -2.95 13.60 17.96
C VAL A 97 -2.35 14.77 17.23
N GLY A 98 -1.64 15.64 17.94
CA GLY A 98 -1.06 16.87 17.40
C GLY A 98 -0.12 16.63 16.22
N THR A 99 0.70 17.63 15.90
CA THR A 99 1.62 17.73 14.74
C THR A 99 2.68 16.61 14.58
N ALA A 100 2.61 15.50 15.33
CA ALA A 100 3.72 14.55 15.53
C ALA A 100 3.37 13.05 15.40
N GLY A 101 2.23 12.65 14.84
CA GLY A 101 1.96 11.23 14.61
C GLY A 101 2.92 10.62 13.58
N PRO A 102 3.53 9.43 13.81
CA PRO A 102 4.31 8.76 12.78
C PRO A 102 3.36 8.41 11.64
N VAL A 103 3.62 9.05 10.51
CA VAL A 103 2.92 8.81 9.27
C VAL A 103 3.16 7.35 8.87
N ASP A 104 2.10 6.52 8.85
CA ASP A 104 2.19 5.08 8.56
C ASP A 104 2.48 4.82 7.08
N TYR A 105 3.76 4.93 6.71
CA TYR A 105 4.29 4.61 5.40
C TYR A 105 5.37 3.52 5.50
N GLY A 106 5.62 2.86 4.39
CA GLY A 106 6.67 1.86 4.32
C GLY A 106 6.60 1.03 3.06
N VAL A 107 7.33 -0.08 3.11
CA VAL A 107 7.39 -1.08 2.05
C VAL A 107 7.14 -2.45 2.65
N TYR A 108 6.36 -3.26 1.96
CA TYR A 108 6.08 -4.63 2.35
C TYR A 108 6.54 -5.58 1.25
N ASN A 109 7.43 -6.51 1.60
CA ASN A 109 7.80 -7.60 0.70
C ASN A 109 6.77 -8.72 0.82
N VAL A 110 6.00 -8.95 -0.25
CA VAL A 110 4.91 -9.96 -0.31
C VAL A 110 5.46 -11.37 -0.16
N LYS A 111 6.63 -11.63 -0.74
CA LYS A 111 7.28 -12.95 -0.73
C LYS A 111 7.80 -13.33 0.65
N THR A 112 8.53 -12.43 1.29
CA THR A 112 9.12 -12.67 2.62
C THR A 112 8.20 -12.30 3.77
N LYS A 113 7.05 -11.67 3.48
CA LYS A 113 6.06 -11.16 4.45
C LYS A 113 6.67 -10.17 5.45
N ARG A 114 7.63 -9.34 5.00
CA ARG A 114 8.36 -8.39 5.86
C ARG A 114 7.95 -6.95 5.60
N LEU A 115 7.68 -6.21 6.67
CA LEU A 115 7.61 -4.76 6.65
C LEU A 115 9.01 -4.16 6.73
N LEU A 116 9.25 -3.17 5.90
CA LEU A 116 10.50 -2.42 5.77
C LEU A 116 10.17 -0.93 5.88
N LYS A 117 11.09 -0.17 6.48
CA LYS A 117 11.07 1.30 6.50
C LYS A 117 12.24 1.78 5.66
N PRO A 118 12.09 1.91 4.33
CA PRO A 118 13.21 2.25 3.45
C PRO A 118 13.59 3.73 3.51
N TYR A 119 12.75 4.57 4.11
CA TYR A 119 12.93 6.01 4.12
C TYR A 119 13.87 6.43 5.25
N GLY A 120 14.91 7.20 4.92
CA GLY A 120 15.77 7.84 5.91
C GLY A 120 15.07 9.05 6.57
N LYS A 121 15.63 9.53 7.70
CA LYS A 121 15.11 10.65 8.51
C LYS A 121 14.69 11.88 7.69
N PHE A 122 15.39 12.16 6.60
CA PHE A 122 15.08 13.27 5.70
C PHE A 122 13.72 13.12 5.01
N ALA A 123 13.46 11.97 4.38
CA ALA A 123 12.18 11.69 3.74
C ALA A 123 11.03 11.64 4.77
N GLU A 124 11.29 11.13 5.97
CA GLU A 124 10.31 11.17 7.06
C GLU A 124 9.91 12.62 7.41
N SER A 125 10.88 13.54 7.44
CA SER A 125 10.62 14.95 7.72
C SER A 125 9.82 15.62 6.62
N LEU A 126 10.11 15.33 5.35
CA LEU A 126 9.36 15.90 4.23
C LEU A 126 7.89 15.46 4.25
N ILE A 127 7.65 14.16 4.48
CA ILE A 127 6.29 13.60 4.51
C ILE A 127 5.48 14.20 5.68
N LYS A 128 6.11 14.39 6.85
CA LYS A 128 5.46 15.03 8.01
C LYS A 128 5.05 16.48 7.74
N ASN A 129 5.84 17.19 6.95
CA ASN A 129 5.61 18.61 6.65
C ASN A 129 4.74 18.85 5.41
N ALA A 130 4.31 17.80 4.70
CA ALA A 130 3.60 17.95 3.44
C ALA A 130 2.18 18.52 3.57
N GLU A 131 1.59 18.52 4.77
CA GLU A 131 0.22 18.98 5.11
C GLU A 131 -0.92 18.35 4.28
N GLN A 132 -0.60 17.52 3.30
CA GLN A 132 -1.52 16.90 2.35
C GLN A 132 -1.33 15.37 2.33
N PRO A 133 -2.40 14.61 2.03
CA PRO A 133 -2.29 13.17 1.81
C PRO A 133 -1.36 12.89 0.62
N PRO A 134 -0.41 11.94 0.76
CA PRO A 134 0.48 11.56 -0.32
C PRO A 134 -0.31 10.87 -1.42
N ILE A 135 -0.03 11.27 -2.66
CA ILE A 135 -0.62 10.70 -3.86
C ILE A 135 0.46 9.93 -4.61
N TRP A 136 0.12 8.74 -5.07
CA TRP A 136 0.99 7.95 -5.95
C TRP A 136 0.87 8.43 -7.39
N MET A 137 2.01 8.64 -8.04
CA MET A 137 2.10 9.00 -9.46
C MET A 137 3.08 8.07 -10.15
N SER A 138 2.74 7.61 -11.35
CA SER A 138 3.69 7.00 -12.27
C SER A 138 4.05 8.00 -13.36
N PRO A 139 5.31 8.05 -13.81
CA PRO A 139 5.65 8.72 -15.05
C PRO A 139 4.89 8.03 -16.20
N ASN A 140 4.21 8.80 -17.02
CA ASN A 140 3.82 8.30 -18.34
C ASN A 140 5.10 8.21 -19.17
N LEU A 141 5.62 7.00 -19.34
CA LEU A 141 6.63 6.70 -20.33
C LEU A 141 5.95 6.81 -21.70
N LEU A 142 5.75 8.04 -22.18
CA LEU A 142 5.63 8.26 -23.62
C LEU A 142 6.98 7.83 -24.20
N GLU A 143 6.97 6.79 -25.02
CA GLU A 143 8.14 6.39 -25.79
C GLU A 143 8.62 7.62 -26.58
N LEU A 144 9.81 8.11 -26.24
CA LEU A 144 10.56 9.12 -27.00
C LEU A 144 11.37 8.43 -28.09
#